data_AF-A0A2R8AZR0-F1
#
_entry.id   AF-A0A2R8AZR0-F1
#
_cell.length_a   1.000
_cell.length_b   1.000
_cell.length_c   1.000
_cell.angle_alpha   90.00
_cell.angle_beta   90.00
_cell.angle_gamma   90.00
#
_symmetry.space_group_name_H-M   'P 1'
#
loop_
_entity.id
_entity.type
_entity.pdbx_description
1 polymer ?
#
loop_
_entity_poly.entity_id
_entity_poly.type
_entity_poly.pdbx_seq_one_letter_code
_entity_poly.pdbx_strand_id
1 'polypeptide(L)'
;MKDLLLEACAIRNTSLRQVCLKTGLNYKTINGKINKGVEFTARELFTISQALRFPMEHFLSDSLACSAVQDSSPDLIMETAEQIVESALFRAREKARQNGQHLDTDTLLNWLQVNGGRLDNFEPIKDHVDLYRPIRPEDRTLQPERLGRFSLASVTFDIHSVDDFVDKVGRFDHKIISSTMKAHVEARSVPYRVEDITIDVSIAGRNIHKRYRRVLAPVIDENGKELTLLFARTLA
;
A
#
# COMPACT_ATOMS: atom_id res chain seq x y z
N MET A 1 13.23 -19.13 -29.11
CA MET A 1 11.77 -18.77 -29.14
C MET A 1 10.78 -19.95 -29.08
N LYS A 2 10.86 -21.00 -29.91
CA LYS A 2 9.90 -22.13 -29.90
C LYS A 2 9.74 -22.77 -28.52
N ASP A 3 10.87 -23.08 -27.89
CA ASP A 3 10.90 -23.79 -26.62
C ASP A 3 10.37 -22.92 -25.48
N LEU A 4 10.73 -21.62 -25.46
CA LEU A 4 10.20 -20.63 -24.51
C LEU A 4 8.68 -20.50 -24.56
N LEU A 5 8.09 -20.51 -25.76
CA LEU A 5 6.65 -20.40 -25.90
C LEU A 5 5.93 -21.68 -25.41
N LEU A 6 6.50 -22.84 -25.67
CA LEU A 6 5.96 -24.13 -25.20
C LEU A 6 6.12 -24.27 -23.68
N GLU A 7 7.25 -23.83 -23.13
CA GLU A 7 7.49 -23.75 -21.68
C GLU A 7 6.51 -22.81 -21.00
N ALA A 8 6.33 -21.59 -21.50
CA ALA A 8 5.36 -20.64 -20.98
C ALA A 8 3.91 -21.18 -21.03
N CYS A 9 3.58 -21.94 -22.07
CA CYS A 9 2.29 -22.65 -22.16
C CYS A 9 2.17 -23.74 -21.08
N ALA A 10 3.23 -24.53 -20.86
CA ALA A 10 3.27 -25.56 -19.84
C ALA A 10 3.12 -24.98 -18.42
N ILE A 11 3.85 -23.91 -18.09
CA ILE A 11 3.76 -23.21 -16.79
C ILE A 11 2.32 -22.71 -16.53
N ARG A 12 1.62 -22.30 -17.58
CA ARG A 12 0.24 -21.80 -17.49
C ARG A 12 -0.82 -22.89 -17.69
N ASN A 13 -0.43 -24.17 -17.71
CA ASN A 13 -1.32 -25.31 -17.93
C ASN A 13 -2.26 -25.10 -19.13
N THR A 14 -1.72 -24.56 -20.22
CA THR A 14 -2.48 -24.26 -21.44
C THR A 14 -1.74 -24.77 -22.67
N SER A 15 -2.48 -24.94 -23.77
CA SER A 15 -1.87 -25.29 -25.06
C SER A 15 -1.73 -24.07 -25.95
N LEU A 16 -0.74 -24.09 -26.86
CA LEU A 16 -0.56 -23.04 -27.86
C LEU A 16 -1.84 -22.78 -28.67
N ARG A 17 -2.65 -23.82 -28.92
CA ARG A 17 -3.94 -23.70 -29.60
C ARG A 17 -4.96 -22.89 -28.79
N GLN A 18 -5.02 -23.09 -27.47
CA GLN A 18 -5.87 -22.30 -26.58
C GLN A 18 -5.39 -20.86 -26.46
N VAL A 19 -4.08 -20.63 -26.43
CA VAL A 19 -3.50 -19.27 -26.44
C VAL A 19 -3.92 -18.54 -27.71
N CYS A 20 -3.72 -19.15 -28.88
CA CYS A 20 -4.13 -18.59 -30.16
C CYS A 20 -5.63 -18.27 -30.22
N LEU A 21 -6.47 -19.14 -29.65
CA LEU A 21 -7.92 -18.92 -29.56
C LEU A 21 -8.25 -17.70 -28.68
N LYS A 22 -7.60 -17.56 -27.52
CA LYS A 22 -7.81 -16.41 -26.61
C LYS A 22 -7.32 -15.09 -27.20
N THR A 23 -6.26 -15.12 -27.99
CA THR A 23 -5.65 -13.93 -28.59
C THR A 23 -6.24 -13.55 -29.94
N GLY A 24 -7.10 -14.40 -30.53
CA GLY A 24 -7.57 -14.23 -31.90
C GLY A 24 -6.48 -14.43 -32.96
N LEU A 25 -5.34 -15.04 -32.60
CA LEU A 25 -4.25 -15.31 -33.54
C LEU A 25 -4.51 -16.63 -34.27
N ASN A 26 -4.16 -16.69 -35.55
CA ASN A 26 -4.33 -17.92 -36.32
C ASN A 26 -3.28 -18.97 -35.91
N TYR A 27 -3.73 -20.07 -35.32
CA TYR A 27 -2.84 -21.15 -34.87
C TYR A 27 -1.93 -21.71 -35.97
N LYS A 28 -2.44 -21.90 -37.20
CA LYS A 28 -1.62 -22.40 -38.32
C LYS A 28 -0.51 -21.42 -38.67
N THR A 29 -0.81 -20.12 -38.65
CA THR A 29 0.17 -19.06 -38.90
C THR A 29 1.23 -19.00 -37.81
N ILE A 30 0.83 -19.01 -36.54
CA ILE A 30 1.74 -18.95 -35.40
C ILE A 30 2.61 -20.21 -35.34
N ASN A 31 2.02 -21.40 -35.45
CA ASN A 31 2.76 -22.67 -35.49
C ASN A 31 3.69 -22.75 -36.71
N GLY A 32 3.27 -22.20 -37.85
CA GLY A 32 4.12 -22.07 -39.04
C GLY A 32 5.33 -21.16 -38.82
N LYS A 33 5.14 -20.00 -38.17
CA LYS A 33 6.24 -19.09 -37.80
C LYS A 33 7.24 -19.75 -36.85
N ILE A 34 6.73 -20.44 -35.83
CA ILE A 34 7.55 -21.17 -34.85
C ILE A 34 8.43 -22.23 -35.54
N ASN A 35 7.84 -23.05 -36.41
CA ASN A 35 8.58 -24.13 -37.08
C ASN A 35 9.55 -23.62 -38.14
N LYS A 36 9.29 -22.45 -38.73
CA LYS A 36 10.15 -21.81 -39.74
C LYS A 36 11.17 -20.84 -39.13
N GLY A 37 11.17 -20.65 -37.81
CA GLY A 37 12.04 -19.66 -37.15
C GLY A 37 11.77 -18.22 -37.58
N VAL A 38 10.55 -17.91 -38.01
CA VAL A 38 10.18 -16.55 -38.46
C VAL A 38 9.86 -15.69 -37.25
N GLU A 39 10.38 -14.46 -37.26
CA GLU A 39 10.14 -13.48 -36.21
C GLU A 39 8.65 -13.14 -36.07
N PHE A 40 8.27 -12.92 -34.82
CA PHE A 40 6.94 -12.43 -34.48
C PHE A 40 6.93 -10.91 -34.56
N THR A 41 5.82 -10.35 -35.02
CA THR A 41 5.61 -8.90 -34.93
C THR A 41 5.46 -8.49 -33.47
N ALA A 42 5.81 -7.24 -33.14
CA ALA A 42 5.63 -6.70 -31.79
C ALA A 42 4.18 -6.84 -31.28
N ARG A 43 3.20 -6.72 -32.18
CA ARG A 43 1.78 -6.92 -31.85
C ARG A 43 1.47 -8.37 -31.49
N GLU A 44 1.99 -9.34 -32.23
CA GLU A 44 1.80 -10.76 -31.92
C GLU A 44 2.46 -11.12 -30.58
N LEU A 45 3.70 -10.67 -30.35
CA LEU A 45 4.41 -10.87 -29.07
C LEU A 45 3.66 -10.23 -27.90
N PHE A 46 3.21 -8.98 -28.05
CA PHE A 46 2.42 -8.32 -27.01
C PHE A 46 1.16 -9.11 -26.66
N THR A 47 0.44 -9.57 -27.68
CA THR A 47 -0.83 -10.28 -27.47
C THR A 47 -0.59 -11.65 -26.81
N ILE A 48 0.46 -12.36 -27.20
CA ILE A 48 0.89 -13.63 -26.59
C ILE A 48 1.35 -13.40 -25.14
N SER A 49 2.13 -12.35 -24.88
CA SER A 49 2.65 -12.00 -23.55
C SER A 49 1.53 -11.72 -22.55
N GLN A 50 0.49 -10.99 -22.99
CA GLN A 50 -0.69 -10.71 -22.18
C GLN A 50 -1.51 -11.98 -21.89
N ALA A 51 -1.69 -12.84 -22.89
CA ALA A 51 -2.45 -14.08 -22.73
C ALA A 51 -1.77 -15.09 -21.80
N LEU A 52 -0.43 -15.14 -21.81
CA LEU A 52 0.37 -16.02 -20.98
C LEU A 52 0.80 -15.39 -19.65
N ARG A 53 0.57 -14.08 -19.48
CA ARG A 53 1.04 -13.30 -18.32
C ARG A 53 2.54 -13.48 -18.08
N PHE A 54 3.30 -13.30 -19.15
CA PHE A 54 4.76 -13.15 -19.10
C PHE A 54 5.13 -11.78 -19.64
N PRO A 55 6.22 -11.15 -19.16
CA PRO A 55 6.78 -9.96 -19.78
C PRO A 55 7.14 -10.24 -21.24
N MET A 56 7.03 -9.24 -22.12
CA MET A 56 7.36 -9.42 -23.55
C MET A 56 8.82 -9.82 -23.74
N GLU A 57 9.68 -9.31 -22.88
CA GLU A 57 11.13 -9.53 -22.80
C GLU A 57 11.47 -11.02 -22.64
N HIS A 58 10.60 -11.78 -21.98
CA HIS A 58 10.76 -13.23 -21.83
C HIS A 58 10.82 -13.97 -23.17
N PHE A 59 10.16 -13.43 -24.20
CA PHE A 59 10.10 -14.01 -25.54
C PHE A 59 11.11 -13.39 -26.52
N LEU A 60 11.84 -12.36 -26.10
CA LEU A 60 12.84 -11.64 -26.91
C LEU A 60 14.27 -12.11 -26.63
N SER A 61 14.45 -13.15 -25.81
CA SER A 61 15.74 -13.59 -25.27
C SER A 61 16.73 -14.18 -26.28
N ASP A 62 16.39 -14.25 -27.57
CA ASP A 62 17.35 -14.53 -28.65
C ASP A 62 17.72 -13.29 -29.49
N SER A 63 17.01 -12.15 -29.41
CA SER A 63 17.34 -10.92 -30.17
C SER A 63 17.82 -9.75 -29.31
N LEU A 64 17.79 -9.89 -27.99
CA LEU A 64 18.39 -8.95 -27.03
C LEU A 64 19.48 -9.63 -26.19
N ALA A 65 20.18 -10.60 -26.77
CA ALA A 65 21.37 -11.15 -26.15
C ALA A 65 22.47 -10.07 -26.09
N CYS A 66 22.63 -9.51 -24.89
CA CYS A 66 23.88 -8.98 -24.35
C CYS A 66 24.55 -7.87 -25.17
N SER A 67 24.12 -6.63 -24.93
CA SER A 67 25.01 -5.46 -25.09
C SER A 67 24.68 -4.43 -24.00
N ALA A 68 24.76 -4.83 -22.72
CA ALA A 68 24.91 -3.91 -21.57
C ALA A 68 24.97 -4.60 -20.18
N VAL A 69 25.07 -5.93 -20.07
CA VAL A 69 25.23 -6.58 -18.74
C VAL A 69 26.20 -7.76 -18.84
N GLN A 70 27.43 -7.47 -19.22
CA GLN A 70 28.57 -8.30 -18.83
C GLN A 70 29.33 -7.45 -17.80
N ASP A 71 29.56 -8.00 -16.60
CA ASP A 71 30.23 -7.41 -15.42
C ASP A 71 29.39 -6.78 -14.29
N SER A 72 28.14 -7.20 -14.08
CA SER A 72 27.46 -6.93 -12.80
C SER A 72 27.55 -8.14 -11.87
N SER A 73 28.14 -7.97 -10.68
CA SER A 73 28.17 -9.00 -9.63
C SER A 73 26.74 -9.47 -9.28
N PRO A 74 26.57 -10.72 -8.79
CA PRO A 74 25.25 -11.22 -8.38
C PRO A 74 24.54 -10.30 -7.38
N ASP A 75 25.30 -9.58 -6.54
CA ASP A 75 24.80 -8.59 -5.60
C ASP A 75 24.17 -7.37 -6.31
N LEU A 76 24.81 -6.88 -7.37
CA LEU A 76 24.27 -5.79 -8.21
C LEU A 76 22.97 -6.22 -8.90
N ILE A 77 22.89 -7.47 -9.38
CA ILE A 77 21.66 -7.99 -10.00
C ILE A 77 20.53 -8.10 -8.97
N MET A 78 20.85 -8.50 -7.73
CA MET A 78 19.87 -8.63 -6.65
C MET A 78 19.39 -7.27 -6.15
N GLU A 79 20.29 -6.30 -6.00
CA GLU A 79 19.97 -4.91 -5.65
C GLU A 79 19.10 -4.24 -6.73
N THR A 80 19.42 -4.48 -8.01
CA THR A 80 18.60 -3.97 -9.12
C THR A 80 17.23 -4.65 -9.15
N ALA A 81 17.13 -5.94 -8.84
CA ALA A 81 15.87 -6.66 -8.75
C ALA A 81 15.00 -6.16 -7.58
N GLU A 82 15.60 -5.90 -6.42
CA GLU A 82 14.92 -5.30 -5.27
C GLU A 82 14.38 -3.90 -5.60
N GLN A 83 15.18 -3.05 -6.24
CA GLN A 83 14.74 -1.72 -6.69
C GLN A 83 13.61 -1.79 -7.73
N ILE A 84 13.63 -2.78 -8.63
CA ILE A 84 12.57 -3.00 -9.61
C ILE A 84 11.28 -3.47 -8.92
N VAL A 85 11.38 -4.40 -7.96
CA VAL A 85 10.23 -4.89 -7.18
C VAL A 85 9.66 -3.78 -6.31
N GLU A 86 10.51 -3.00 -5.65
CA GLU A 86 10.11 -1.90 -4.78
C GLU A 86 9.46 -0.77 -5.58
N SER A 87 10.02 -0.42 -6.74
CA SER A 87 9.41 0.58 -7.64
C SER A 87 8.10 0.09 -8.27
N ALA A 88 7.97 -1.21 -8.56
CA ALA A 88 6.71 -1.80 -9.03
C ALA A 88 5.64 -1.81 -7.92
N LEU A 89 6.02 -2.14 -6.68
CA LEU A 89 5.15 -2.06 -5.51
C LEU A 89 4.75 -0.62 -5.21
N PHE A 90 5.69 0.33 -5.28
CA PHE A 90 5.42 1.75 -5.12
C PHE A 90 4.43 2.25 -6.18
N ARG A 91 4.62 1.89 -7.45
CA ARG A 91 3.68 2.24 -8.54
C ARG A 91 2.32 1.57 -8.37
N ALA A 92 2.27 0.32 -7.91
CA ALA A 92 1.01 -0.36 -7.61
C ALA A 92 0.28 0.28 -6.42
N ARG A 93 1.02 0.71 -5.38
CA ARG A 93 0.52 1.46 -4.23
C ARG A 93 0.05 2.87 -4.61
N GLU A 94 0.77 3.57 -5.48
CA GLU A 94 0.32 4.85 -6.04
C GLU A 94 -0.94 4.70 -6.89
N LYS A 95 -1.04 3.62 -7.67
CA LYS A 95 -2.25 3.32 -8.46
C LYS A 95 -3.42 2.93 -7.58
N ALA A 96 -3.18 2.21 -6.48
CA ALA A 96 -4.15 1.91 -5.43
C ALA A 96 -4.62 3.19 -4.70
N ARG A 97 -3.69 4.10 -4.39
CA ARG A 97 -3.94 5.43 -3.82
C ARG A 97 -4.79 6.30 -4.74
N GLN A 98 -4.48 6.30 -6.04
CA GLN A 98 -5.27 6.98 -7.08
C GLN A 98 -6.65 6.36 -7.28
N ASN A 99 -6.80 5.06 -7.02
CA ASN A 99 -8.05 4.32 -7.11
C ASN A 99 -8.85 4.29 -5.78
N GLY A 100 -8.46 5.06 -4.77
CA GLY A 100 -9.20 5.16 -3.52
C GLY A 100 -9.18 3.90 -2.65
N GLN A 101 -8.16 3.04 -2.77
CA GLN A 101 -8.00 1.94 -1.82
C GLN A 101 -7.73 2.51 -0.43
N HIS A 102 -8.74 2.39 0.43
CA HIS A 102 -8.62 2.68 1.86
C HIS A 102 -7.60 1.74 2.49
N LEU A 103 -6.63 2.30 3.21
CA LEU A 103 -5.79 1.54 4.13
C LEU A 103 -6.71 0.75 5.07
N ASP A 104 -6.55 -0.57 5.14
CA ASP A 104 -7.27 -1.40 6.09
C ASP A 104 -6.42 -1.68 7.33
N THR A 105 -7.07 -2.23 8.36
CA THR A 105 -6.42 -2.52 9.65
C THR A 105 -5.28 -3.52 9.48
N ASP A 106 -5.48 -4.58 8.71
CA ASP A 106 -4.50 -5.66 8.58
C ASP A 106 -3.25 -5.20 7.84
N THR A 107 -3.41 -4.36 6.81
CA THR A 107 -2.33 -3.70 6.08
C THR A 107 -1.51 -2.81 7.01
N LEU A 108 -2.16 -2.03 7.88
CA LEU A 108 -1.45 -1.21 8.86
C LEU A 108 -0.70 -2.07 9.89
N LEU A 109 -1.33 -3.13 10.42
CA LEU A 109 -0.69 -4.00 11.41
C LEU A 109 0.51 -4.72 10.81
N ASN A 110 0.41 -5.19 9.56
CA ASN A 110 1.54 -5.75 8.83
C ASN A 110 2.66 -4.72 8.65
N TRP A 111 2.32 -3.46 8.31
CA TRP A 111 3.32 -2.38 8.21
C TRP A 111 3.99 -2.11 9.56
N LEU A 112 3.25 -2.07 10.67
CA LEU A 112 3.80 -1.88 12.02
C LEU A 112 4.75 -3.02 12.40
N GLN A 113 4.39 -4.26 12.06
CA GLN A 113 5.21 -5.44 12.33
C GLN A 113 6.51 -5.43 11.53
N VAL A 114 6.45 -5.11 10.24
CA VAL A 114 7.63 -5.07 9.36
C VAL A 114 8.61 -3.97 9.76
N ASN A 115 8.11 -2.78 10.11
CA ASN A 115 8.95 -1.62 10.42
C ASN A 115 9.29 -1.49 11.92
N GLY A 116 8.79 -2.40 12.76
CA GLY A 116 9.07 -2.40 14.21
C GLY A 116 8.66 -1.10 14.92
N GLY A 117 7.61 -0.43 14.45
CA GLY A 117 7.18 0.87 14.98
C GLY A 117 8.06 2.07 14.59
N ARG A 118 9.03 1.91 13.70
CA ARG A 118 9.78 3.05 13.14
C ARG A 118 9.00 3.65 11.97
N LEU A 119 8.97 4.97 11.85
CA LEU A 119 8.36 5.67 10.72
C LEU A 119 9.26 5.63 9.46
N ASP A 120 9.98 4.52 9.26
CA ASP A 120 10.74 4.24 8.07
C ASP A 120 9.75 3.83 6.97
N ASN A 121 9.91 4.33 5.74
CA ASN A 121 8.94 4.11 4.64
C ASN A 121 7.48 4.42 5.06
N PHE A 122 7.28 5.55 5.75
CA PHE A 122 5.97 6.02 6.23
C PHE A 122 5.03 6.48 5.11
N GLU A 123 5.60 6.82 3.95
CA GLU A 123 4.91 7.44 2.82
C GLU A 123 3.61 6.73 2.38
N PRO A 124 3.53 5.38 2.35
CA PRO A 124 2.32 4.67 1.94
C PRO A 124 1.11 4.84 2.89
N ILE A 125 1.34 5.13 4.17
CA ILE A 125 0.27 5.23 5.18
C ILE A 125 0.05 6.65 5.69
N LYS A 126 0.95 7.57 5.34
CA LYS A 126 1.06 8.94 5.89
C LYS A 126 -0.22 9.77 5.82
N ASP A 127 -1.05 9.52 4.80
CA ASP A 127 -2.28 10.29 4.55
C ASP A 127 -3.49 9.69 5.28
N HIS A 128 -3.37 8.49 5.85
CA HIS A 128 -4.47 7.76 6.49
C HIS A 128 -4.38 7.70 8.01
N VAL A 129 -3.24 8.11 8.58
CA VAL A 129 -2.97 8.05 10.01
C VAL A 129 -2.67 9.44 10.55
N ASP A 130 -2.98 9.62 11.83
CA ASP A 130 -2.63 10.81 12.59
C ASP A 130 -1.46 10.48 13.52
N LEU A 131 -0.54 11.42 13.72
CA LEU A 131 0.59 11.31 14.63
C LEU A 131 0.42 12.32 15.75
N TYR A 132 0.60 11.87 16.99
CA TYR A 132 0.47 12.69 18.19
C TYR A 132 1.74 12.67 19.01
N ARG A 133 2.05 13.78 19.66
CA ARG A 133 3.11 13.82 20.67
C ARG A 133 2.68 13.03 21.91
N PRO A 134 3.64 12.50 22.69
CA PRO A 134 3.33 11.92 23.99
C PRO A 134 2.61 12.92 24.88
N ILE A 135 1.53 12.47 25.52
CA ILE A 135 0.72 13.28 26.43
C ILE A 135 1.52 13.56 27.69
N ARG A 136 1.53 14.84 28.10
CA ARG A 136 2.15 15.33 29.33
C ARG A 136 1.09 15.58 30.42
N PRO A 137 1.47 15.58 31.71
CA PRO A 137 0.53 15.84 32.80
C PRO A 137 -0.24 17.17 32.71
N GLU A 138 0.38 18.19 32.11
CA GLU A 138 -0.18 19.53 31.92
C GLU A 138 -1.11 19.64 30.70
N ASP A 139 -1.13 18.64 29.82
CA ASP A 139 -1.95 18.67 28.62
C ASP A 139 -3.44 18.57 28.96
N ARG A 140 -4.24 19.40 28.30
CA ARG A 140 -5.71 19.41 28.42
C ARG A 140 -6.41 18.73 27.24
N THR A 141 -5.65 18.39 26.20
CA THR A 141 -6.13 17.76 24.97
C THR A 141 -4.98 17.00 24.31
N LEU A 142 -5.28 16.28 23.23
CA LEU A 142 -4.29 15.64 22.38
C LEU A 142 -3.43 16.69 21.68
N GLN A 143 -2.15 16.38 21.51
CA GLN A 143 -1.18 17.24 20.84
C GLN A 143 -0.81 16.65 19.46
N PRO A 144 -1.60 16.91 18.40
CA PRO A 144 -1.29 16.36 17.08
C PRO A 144 0.01 16.97 16.55
N GLU A 145 0.92 16.12 16.11
CA GLU A 145 2.10 16.50 15.35
C GLU A 145 1.76 16.60 13.86
N ARG A 146 0.96 15.66 13.37
CA ARG A 146 0.56 15.56 11.97
C ARG A 146 -0.80 14.88 11.87
N LEU A 147 -1.61 15.34 10.93
CA LEU A 147 -2.91 14.73 10.63
C LEU A 147 -2.89 14.18 9.21
N GLY A 148 -3.41 12.96 9.06
CA GLY A 148 -3.58 12.34 7.76
C GLY A 148 -4.75 13.00 7.04
N ARG A 149 -4.57 13.40 5.78
CA ARG A 149 -5.64 14.03 4.97
C ARG A 149 -6.91 13.18 4.87
N PHE A 150 -6.74 11.87 4.88
CA PHE A 150 -7.79 10.86 4.78
C PHE A 150 -7.97 10.07 6.09
N SER A 151 -7.44 10.56 7.21
CA SER A 151 -7.72 9.96 8.51
C SER A 151 -9.20 10.14 8.87
N LEU A 152 -9.73 9.25 9.71
CA LEU A 152 -11.14 9.30 10.08
C LEU A 152 -11.51 10.63 10.75
N ALA A 153 -10.61 11.20 11.56
CA ALA A 153 -10.82 12.49 12.21
C ALA A 153 -10.91 13.61 11.17
N SER A 154 -9.93 13.69 10.25
CA SER A 154 -9.90 14.68 9.17
C SER A 154 -11.15 14.63 8.31
N VAL A 155 -11.60 13.45 7.91
CA VAL A 155 -12.79 13.30 7.06
C VAL A 155 -14.09 13.53 7.82
N THR A 156 -14.21 13.04 9.06
CA THR A 156 -15.47 13.11 9.82
C THR A 156 -15.76 14.52 10.34
N PHE A 157 -14.72 15.24 10.76
CA PHE A 157 -14.84 16.56 11.36
C PHE A 157 -14.36 17.69 10.43
N ASP A 158 -14.07 17.35 9.17
CA ASP A 158 -13.59 18.29 8.15
C ASP A 158 -12.30 19.00 8.58
N ILE A 159 -11.40 18.30 9.27
CA ILE A 159 -10.16 18.89 9.82
C ILE A 159 -9.10 18.97 8.72
N HIS A 160 -8.53 20.16 8.52
CA HIS A 160 -7.52 20.40 7.48
C HIS A 160 -6.13 20.77 8.00
N SER A 161 -6.01 21.08 9.29
CA SER A 161 -4.75 21.46 9.93
C SER A 161 -4.74 21.11 11.42
N VAL A 162 -3.56 21.19 12.04
CA VAL A 162 -3.39 21.03 13.50
C VAL A 162 -4.16 22.11 14.26
N ASP A 163 -4.16 23.36 13.79
CA ASP A 163 -4.89 24.44 14.44
C ASP A 163 -6.42 24.18 14.38
N ASP A 164 -6.92 23.74 13.23
CA ASP A 164 -8.34 23.38 13.05
C ASP A 164 -8.74 22.18 13.92
N PHE A 165 -7.82 21.23 14.14
CA PHE A 165 -8.01 20.15 15.10
C PHE A 165 -8.21 20.70 16.52
N VAL A 166 -7.33 21.59 16.98
CA VAL A 166 -7.41 22.16 18.32
C VAL A 166 -8.74 22.89 18.51
N ASP A 167 -9.17 23.67 17.52
CA ASP A 167 -10.43 24.41 17.56
C ASP A 167 -11.67 23.50 17.55
N LYS A 168 -11.67 22.44 16.75
CA LYS A 168 -12.83 21.53 16.62
C LYS A 168 -12.89 20.50 17.73
N VAL A 169 -11.79 19.80 17.98
CA VAL A 169 -11.72 18.75 19.02
C VAL A 169 -11.73 19.35 20.42
N GLY A 170 -11.19 20.57 20.60
CA GLY A 170 -11.29 21.29 21.88
C GLY A 170 -12.73 21.61 22.31
N ARG A 171 -13.71 21.53 21.40
CA ARG A 171 -15.14 21.72 21.69
C ARG A 171 -15.86 20.41 22.04
N PHE A 172 -15.18 19.28 22.02
CA PHE A 172 -15.79 18.00 22.35
C PHE A 172 -16.05 17.91 23.86
N ASP A 173 -16.96 17.01 24.26
CA ASP A 173 -17.17 16.72 25.67
C ASP A 173 -15.84 16.26 26.32
N HIS A 174 -15.54 16.84 27.47
CA HIS A 174 -14.35 16.53 28.25
C HIS A 174 -14.16 15.03 28.51
N LYS A 175 -15.25 14.26 28.64
CA LYS A 175 -15.20 12.80 28.79
C LYS A 175 -14.61 12.11 27.56
N ILE A 176 -14.93 12.58 26.36
CA ILE A 176 -14.40 12.03 25.10
C ILE A 176 -12.91 12.33 24.99
N ILE A 177 -12.53 13.57 25.27
CA ILE A 177 -11.14 14.02 25.25
C ILE A 177 -10.33 13.20 26.26
N SER A 178 -10.79 13.12 27.51
CA SER A 178 -10.12 12.37 28.58
C SER A 178 -10.00 10.88 28.27
N SER A 179 -11.06 10.27 27.72
CA SER A 179 -11.05 8.85 27.32
C SER A 179 -10.03 8.59 26.21
N THR A 180 -9.98 9.48 25.21
CA THR A 180 -9.02 9.36 24.11
C THR A 180 -7.60 9.59 24.61
N MET A 181 -7.35 10.60 25.44
CA MET A 181 -6.05 10.86 26.06
C MET A 181 -5.57 9.66 26.88
N LYS A 182 -6.46 9.06 27.70
CA LYS A 182 -6.15 7.85 28.45
C LYS A 182 -5.70 6.70 27.53
N ALA A 183 -6.41 6.50 26.42
CA ALA A 183 -6.05 5.46 25.45
C ALA A 183 -4.67 5.67 24.82
N HIS A 184 -4.28 6.92 24.53
CA HIS A 184 -2.94 7.26 24.06
C HIS A 184 -1.86 6.94 25.10
N VAL A 185 -2.11 7.27 26.37
CA VAL A 185 -1.17 6.93 27.47
C VAL A 185 -1.02 5.42 27.59
N GLU A 186 -2.12 4.67 27.61
CA GLU A 186 -2.07 3.22 27.76
C GLU A 186 -1.51 2.49 26.53
N ALA A 187 -1.56 3.08 25.34
CA ALA A 187 -0.99 2.47 24.14
C ALA A 187 0.54 2.43 24.18
N ARG A 188 1.21 3.27 24.99
CA ARG A 188 2.68 3.32 25.06
C ARG A 188 3.33 2.09 25.70
N SER A 189 2.58 1.30 26.45
CA SER A 189 3.10 0.12 27.16
C SER A 189 3.01 -1.17 26.36
N VAL A 190 2.52 -1.11 25.12
CA VAL A 190 2.36 -2.27 24.23
C VAL A 190 2.76 -1.93 22.80
N PRO A 191 3.11 -2.92 21.95
CA PRO A 191 3.49 -2.65 20.56
C PRO A 191 2.39 -1.97 19.73
N TYR A 192 1.14 -2.34 19.98
CA TYR A 192 -0.05 -1.67 19.45
C TYR A 192 -1.30 -2.09 20.25
N ARG A 193 -2.37 -1.30 20.14
CA ARG A 193 -3.72 -1.62 20.63
C ARG A 193 -4.72 -1.52 19.50
N VAL A 194 -5.62 -2.48 19.41
CA VAL A 194 -6.74 -2.47 18.45
C VAL A 194 -8.04 -2.49 19.25
N GLU A 195 -8.92 -1.53 19.00
CA GLU A 195 -10.15 -1.35 19.77
C GLU A 195 -11.31 -0.95 18.87
N ASP A 196 -12.48 -1.54 19.10
CA ASP A 196 -13.73 -1.11 18.49
C ASP A 196 -14.43 -0.12 19.43
N ILE A 197 -14.68 1.09 18.94
CA ILE A 197 -15.26 2.20 19.69
C ILE A 197 -16.59 2.59 19.04
N THR A 198 -17.59 2.86 19.88
CA THR A 198 -18.82 3.53 19.47
C THR A 198 -18.82 4.93 20.07
N ILE A 199 -18.97 5.94 19.22
CA ILE A 199 -19.23 7.31 19.64
C ILE A 199 -20.69 7.64 19.37
N ASP A 200 -21.33 8.24 20.37
CA ASP A 200 -22.65 8.84 20.28
C ASP A 200 -22.59 10.20 20.96
N VAL A 201 -22.33 11.23 20.17
CA VAL A 201 -21.91 12.55 20.67
C VAL A 201 -22.57 13.66 19.87
N SER A 202 -22.91 14.77 20.53
CA SER A 202 -23.39 15.98 19.85
C SER A 202 -22.24 16.97 19.72
N ILE A 203 -21.84 17.27 18.49
CA ILE A 203 -20.75 18.20 18.17
C ILE A 203 -21.33 19.34 17.34
N ALA A 204 -21.26 20.57 17.87
CA ALA A 204 -21.78 21.77 17.21
C ALA A 204 -23.24 21.63 16.71
N GLY A 205 -24.10 20.98 17.50
CA GLY A 205 -25.52 20.75 17.18
C GLY A 205 -25.77 19.60 16.20
N ARG A 206 -24.73 18.87 15.77
CA ARG A 206 -24.85 17.64 14.96
C ARG A 206 -24.64 16.42 15.84
N ASN A 207 -25.58 15.49 15.80
CA ASN A 207 -25.42 14.20 16.47
C ASN A 207 -24.61 13.27 15.57
N ILE A 208 -23.49 12.78 16.10
CA ILE A 208 -22.59 11.84 15.44
C ILE A 208 -22.69 10.52 16.19
N HIS A 209 -23.39 9.57 15.57
CA HIS A 209 -23.43 8.18 16.00
C HIS A 209 -22.60 7.34 15.02
N LYS A 210 -21.44 6.86 15.45
CA LYS A 210 -20.53 6.07 14.61
C LYS A 210 -19.86 4.98 15.41
N ARG A 211 -19.74 3.79 14.81
CA ARG A 211 -18.87 2.73 15.28
C ARG A 211 -17.62 2.68 14.40
N TYR A 212 -16.44 2.58 15.01
CA TYR A 212 -15.17 2.54 14.30
C TYR A 212 -14.17 1.63 15.01
N ARG A 213 -13.21 1.09 14.27
CA ARG A 213 -12.03 0.42 14.80
C ARG A 213 -10.88 1.41 14.82
N ARG A 214 -10.17 1.52 15.94
CA ARG A 214 -8.92 2.27 16.04
C ARG A 214 -7.73 1.37 16.31
N VAL A 215 -6.58 1.76 15.77
CA VAL A 215 -5.27 1.22 16.09
C VAL A 215 -4.43 2.35 16.68
N LEU A 216 -3.86 2.10 17.85
CA LEU A 216 -2.91 2.99 18.52
C LEU A 216 -1.57 2.27 18.64
N ALA A 217 -0.48 2.90 18.21
CA ALA A 217 0.86 2.31 18.34
C ALA A 217 1.88 3.39 18.72
N PRO A 218 2.79 3.12 19.68
CA PRO A 218 3.98 3.95 19.86
C PRO A 218 4.86 3.81 18.63
N VAL A 219 5.32 4.94 18.09
CA VAL A 219 6.20 4.98 16.93
C VAL A 219 7.34 5.97 17.14
N ILE A 220 8.43 5.78 16.39
CA ILE A 220 9.61 6.65 16.47
C ILE A 220 9.90 7.18 15.06
N ASP A 221 10.09 8.49 14.94
CA ASP A 221 10.48 9.10 13.66
C ASP A 221 11.97 8.90 13.31
N GLU A 222 12.37 9.35 12.13
CA GLU A 222 13.75 9.29 11.65
C GLU A 222 14.77 10.02 12.55
N ASN A 223 14.31 10.99 13.34
CA ASN A 223 15.12 11.77 14.28
C ASN A 223 15.12 11.17 15.71
N GLY A 224 14.47 10.02 15.92
CA GLY A 224 14.33 9.42 17.24
C GLY A 224 13.21 10.03 18.10
N LYS A 225 12.35 10.87 17.54
CA LYS A 225 11.22 11.48 18.25
C LYS A 225 10.12 10.45 18.46
N GLU A 226 9.76 10.24 19.72
CA GLU A 226 8.62 9.40 20.08
C GLU A 226 7.30 10.08 19.73
N LEU A 227 6.40 9.32 19.11
CA LEU A 227 5.06 9.72 18.72
C LEU A 227 4.08 8.57 19.01
N THR A 228 2.79 8.87 18.97
CA THR A 228 1.73 7.87 18.92
C THR A 228 1.04 7.96 17.57
N LEU A 229 1.08 6.86 16.83
CA LEU A 229 0.31 6.68 15.60
C LEU A 229 -1.12 6.29 15.97
N LEU A 230 -2.08 6.99 15.38
CA LEU A 230 -3.50 6.66 15.44
C LEU A 230 -4.01 6.43 14.02
N PHE A 231 -4.59 5.26 13.81
CA PHE A 231 -5.38 4.94 12.64
C PHE A 231 -6.79 4.61 13.08
N ALA A 232 -7.79 5.05 12.35
CA ALA A 232 -9.16 4.67 12.61
C ALA A 232 -9.95 4.50 11.33
N ARG A 233 -10.92 3.57 11.35
CA ARG A 233 -11.84 3.34 10.24
C ARG A 233 -13.24 3.02 10.75
N THR A 234 -14.26 3.53 10.07
CA THR A 234 -15.65 3.20 10.36
C THR A 234 -15.89 1.69 10.19
N LEU A 235 -16.70 1.10 11.07
CA LEU A 235 -17.22 -0.25 10.91
C LEU A 235 -18.62 -0.16 10.29
N ALA A 236 -18.90 -1.06 9.34
CA ALA A 236 -20.22 -1.20 8.74
C ALA A 236 -21.24 -1.75 9.75
#